data_AF-A0A1E3UCN4-F1
#
_entry.id   AF-A0A1E3UCN4-F1
#
_cell.length_a   1.000
_cell.length_b   1.000
_cell.length_c   1.000
_cell.angle_alpha   90.00
_cell.angle_beta   90.00
_cell.angle_gamma   90.00
#
_symmetry.space_group_name_H-M   'P 1'
#
loop_
_entity.id
_entity.type
_entity.pdbx_description
1 polymer ?
#
loop_
_entity_poly.entity_id
_entity_poly.type
_entity_poly.pdbx_seq_one_letter_code
_entity_poly.pdbx_strand_id
1 'polypeptide(L)'
;MTVKEYAANFDMTVNELCEVTGLSRQGLNDILVGGYISKESQKRAKAVDNLLTYATNAYTAAMEQADKAYHGRLQLLQMFYHE
;
A
#
# COMPACT_ATOMS: atom_id res chain seq x y z
N MET A 1 0.18 -2.28 -17.96
CA MET A 1 -0.11 -2.59 -16.56
C MET A 1 -1.61 -2.72 -16.40
N THR A 2 -2.11 -3.84 -15.87
CA THR A 2 -3.55 -4.06 -15.63
C THR A 2 -3.95 -3.55 -14.23
N VAL A 3 -5.25 -3.36 -13.99
CA VAL A 3 -5.76 -3.04 -12.63
C VAL A 3 -5.36 -4.12 -11.61
N LYS A 4 -5.31 -5.39 -12.04
CA LYS A 4 -4.89 -6.51 -11.18
C LYS A 4 -3.41 -6.43 -10.81
N GLU A 5 -2.55 -6.13 -11.78
CA GLU A 5 -1.11 -5.93 -11.54
C GLU A 5 -0.88 -4.71 -10.65
N TYR A 6 -1.63 -3.63 -10.85
CA TYR A 6 -1.53 -2.44 -10.01
C TYR A 6 -1.92 -2.74 -8.55
N ALA A 7 -3.05 -3.41 -8.34
CA ALA A 7 -3.50 -3.81 -7.00
C ALA A 7 -2.47 -4.72 -6.31
N ALA A 8 -1.90 -5.69 -7.05
CA ALA A 8 -0.91 -6.61 -6.52
C ALA A 8 0.38 -5.90 -6.05
N ASN A 9 0.79 -4.81 -6.70
CA ASN A 9 1.95 -4.02 -6.25
C ASN A 9 1.69 -3.23 -4.95
N PHE A 10 0.42 -3.09 -4.55
CA PHE A 10 0.01 -2.53 -3.27
C PHE A 10 -0.37 -3.60 -2.25
N ASP A 11 -0.09 -4.88 -2.54
CA ASP A 11 -0.51 -6.03 -1.73
C ASP A 11 -2.03 -6.08 -1.48
N MET A 12 -2.81 -5.60 -2.47
CA MET A 12 -4.27 -5.55 -2.42
C MET A 12 -4.92 -6.46 -3.48
N THR A 13 -6.15 -6.88 -3.20
CA THR A 13 -7.10 -7.30 -4.22
C THR A 13 -7.63 -6.09 -5.00
N VAL A 14 -8.20 -6.36 -6.19
CA VAL A 14 -8.85 -5.29 -6.98
C VAL A 14 -10.02 -4.65 -6.22
N ASN A 15 -10.70 -5.39 -5.35
CA ASN A 15 -11.83 -4.85 -4.58
C ASN A 15 -11.35 -3.88 -3.51
N GLU A 16 -10.33 -4.24 -2.73
CA GLU A 16 -9.70 -3.36 -1.75
C GLU A 16 -9.14 -2.10 -2.43
N LEU A 17 -8.53 -2.25 -3.61
CA LEU A 17 -8.08 -1.09 -4.38
C LEU A 17 -9.24 -0.16 -4.75
N CYS A 18 -10.40 -0.69 -5.16
CA CYS A 18 -11.59 0.12 -5.43
C CYS A 18 -12.08 0.84 -4.16
N GLU A 19 -12.06 0.17 -3.01
CA GLU A 19 -12.46 0.75 -1.73
C GLU A 19 -11.53 1.89 -1.30
N VAL A 20 -10.21 1.66 -1.33
CA VAL A 20 -9.20 2.67 -0.97
C VAL A 20 -9.29 3.89 -1.89
N THR A 21 -9.41 3.66 -3.20
CA THR A 21 -9.43 4.76 -4.18
C THR A 21 -10.79 5.44 -4.29
N GLY A 22 -11.87 4.79 -3.87
CA GLY A 22 -13.25 5.21 -4.12
C GLY A 22 -13.65 5.18 -5.60
N LEU A 23 -12.87 4.50 -6.44
CA LEU A 23 -13.10 4.39 -7.88
C LEU A 23 -13.66 3.01 -8.22
N SER A 24 -14.50 2.96 -9.25
CA SER A 24 -14.94 1.67 -9.79
C SER A 24 -13.80 0.97 -10.52
N ARG A 25 -13.91 -0.36 -10.66
CA ARG A 25 -12.96 -1.16 -11.45
C ARG A 25 -12.81 -0.65 -12.89
N GLN A 26 -13.91 -0.22 -13.51
CA GLN A 26 -13.86 0.37 -14.85
C GLN A 26 -13.13 1.71 -14.83
N GLY A 27 -13.42 2.59 -13.86
CA GLY A 27 -12.72 3.87 -13.72
C GLY A 27 -11.21 3.70 -13.49
N LEU A 28 -10.81 2.71 -12.71
CA LEU A 28 -9.39 2.34 -12.55
C LEU A 28 -8.78 1.83 -13.85
N ASN A 29 -9.51 1.00 -14.60
CA ASN A 29 -9.05 0.50 -15.91
C ASN A 29 -8.86 1.63 -16.92
N ASP A 30 -9.82 2.55 -16.98
CA ASP A 30 -9.76 3.71 -17.89
C ASP A 30 -8.55 4.61 -17.58
N ILE A 31 -8.23 4.80 -16.30
CA ILE A 31 -7.08 5.61 -15.85
C ILE A 31 -5.75 4.88 -16.10
N LEU A 32 -5.64 3.62 -15.68
CA LEU A 32 -4.36 2.88 -15.65
C LEU A 32 -3.98 2.26 -16.99
N VAL A 33 -4.98 1.81 -17.77
CA VAL A 33 -4.79 1.13 -19.05
C VAL A 33 -5.15 2.06 -20.21
N GLY A 34 -6.31 2.72 -20.11
CA GLY A 34 -6.82 3.60 -21.16
C GLY A 34 -6.09 4.94 -21.26
N GLY A 35 -5.25 5.29 -20.28
CA GLY A 35 -4.57 6.58 -20.22
C GLY A 35 -5.53 7.77 -20.11
N TYR A 36 -6.80 7.52 -19.75
CA TYR A 36 -7.83 8.52 -19.74
C TYR A 36 -7.65 9.44 -18.53
N ILE A 37 -7.10 10.62 -18.77
CA ILE A 37 -7.03 11.69 -17.77
C ILE A 37 -8.44 12.28 -17.69
N SER A 38 -9.28 11.71 -16.82
CA SER A 38 -10.67 12.18 -16.66
C SER A 38 -10.74 13.69 -16.36
N LYS A 39 -11.87 14.32 -16.71
CA LYS A 39 -12.22 15.69 -16.28
C LYS A 39 -12.39 15.84 -14.75
N GLU A 40 -12.38 14.74 -14.00
CA GLU A 40 -12.59 14.67 -12.55
C GLU A 40 -11.25 14.64 -11.80
N SER A 41 -10.44 15.70 -12.00
CA SER A 41 -9.13 15.85 -11.36
C SER A 41 -9.18 15.71 -9.84
N GLN A 42 -10.27 16.14 -9.21
CA GLN A 42 -10.49 16.05 -7.76
C GLN A 42 -10.64 14.61 -7.26
N LYS A 43 -11.44 13.77 -7.94
CA LYS A 43 -11.58 12.34 -7.57
C LYS A 43 -10.25 11.61 -7.71
N ARG A 44 -9.50 11.91 -8.77
CA ARG A 44 -8.17 11.33 -8.98
C ARG A 44 -7.19 11.80 -7.90
N ALA A 45 -7.18 13.09 -7.56
CA ALA A 45 -6.32 13.62 -6.50
C ALA A 45 -6.62 12.94 -5.16
N LYS A 46 -7.91 12.78 -4.80
CA LYS A 46 -8.31 12.06 -3.60
C LYS A 46 -7.90 10.58 -3.61
N ALA A 47 -8.07 9.89 -4.74
CA ALA A 47 -7.63 8.50 -4.88
C ALA A 47 -6.11 8.36 -4.68
N VAL A 48 -5.32 9.31 -5.19
CA VAL A 48 -3.86 9.35 -4.98
C VAL A 48 -3.51 9.60 -3.52
N ASP A 49 -4.17 10.55 -2.85
CA ASP A 49 -3.95 10.85 -1.43
C ASP A 49 -4.27 9.65 -0.53
N ASN A 50 -5.36 8.94 -0.82
CA ASN A 50 -5.72 7.72 -0.12
C ASN A 50 -4.69 6.60 -0.34
N LEU A 51 -4.20 6.42 -1.57
CA LEU A 51 -3.16 5.43 -1.87
C LEU A 51 -1.82 5.78 -1.19
N LEU A 52 -1.46 7.06 -1.16
CA LEU A 52 -0.28 7.55 -0.45
C LEU A 52 -0.38 7.26 1.05
N THR A 53 -1.55 7.55 1.63
CA THR A 53 -1.82 7.25 3.05
C THR A 53 -1.69 5.76 3.32
N TYR A 54 -2.31 4.91 2.47
CA TYR A 54 -2.19 3.45 2.59
C TYR A 54 -0.72 2.99 2.55
N ALA A 55 0.04 3.43 1.55
CA ALA A 55 1.44 3.03 1.38
C ALA A 55 2.30 3.47 2.58
N THR A 56 2.05 4.69 3.09
CA THR A 56 2.77 5.23 4.26
C THR A 56 2.47 4.42 5.53
N ASN A 57 1.20 4.04 5.74
CA ASN A 57 0.80 3.23 6.87
C ASN A 57 1.39 1.81 6.80
N ALA A 58 1.36 1.18 5.62
CA ALA A 58 1.96 -0.13 5.39
C ALA A 58 3.48 -0.11 5.65
N TYR A 59 4.17 0.91 5.13
CA TYR A 59 5.59 1.14 5.38
C TYR A 59 5.91 1.30 6.87
N THR A 60 5.13 2.13 7.58
CA THR A 60 5.33 2.40 9.01
C THR A 60 5.14 1.13 9.84
N ALA A 61 4.08 0.36 9.56
CA ALA A 61 3.83 -0.91 10.24
C ALA A 61 4.96 -1.93 10.00
N ALA A 62 5.47 -2.02 8.76
CA ALA A 62 6.60 -2.89 8.43
C ALA A 62 7.88 -2.47 9.16
N MET A 63 8.16 -1.17 9.24
CA MET A 63 9.30 -0.64 10.00
C MET A 63 9.20 -0.99 11.48
N GLU A 64 8.05 -0.74 12.12
CA GLU A 64 7.85 -1.03 13.54
C GLU A 64 8.00 -2.53 13.83
N GLN A 65 7.51 -3.40 12.94
CA GLN A 65 7.64 -4.84 13.10
C GLN A 65 9.10 -5.28 12.95
N ALA A 66 9.83 -4.74 11.97
CA ALA A 66 11.25 -5.01 11.78
C ALA A 66 12.09 -4.55 12.98
N ASP A 67 11.78 -3.37 13.51
CA ASP A 67 12.47 -2.80 14.67
C ASP A 67 12.24 -3.63 15.95
N LYS A 68 10.99 -4.02 16.21
CA LYS A 68 10.66 -4.94 17.31
C LYS A 68 11.39 -6.27 17.17
N ALA A 69 11.42 -6.84 15.96
CA ALA A 69 12.11 -8.11 15.71
C ALA A 69 13.63 -7.98 15.88
N TYR A 70 14.23 -6.86 15.51
CA TYR A 70 15.64 -6.58 15.75
C TYR A 70 15.98 -6.52 17.25
N HIS A 71 15.25 -5.70 18.01
CA HIS A 71 15.45 -5.57 19.45
C HIS A 71 15.22 -6.89 20.20
N GLY A 72 14.21 -7.66 19.82
CA GLY A 72 13.97 -9.00 20.38
C GLY A 72 15.15 -9.95 20.15
N ARG A 73 15.77 -9.91 18.97
CA ARG A 73 16.98 -10.72 18.67
C ARG A 73 18.19 -10.26 19.50
N LEU A 74 18.36 -8.95 19.71
CA LEU A 74 19.43 -8.44 20.57
C LEU A 74 19.26 -8.91 22.03
N GLN A 75 18.04 -8.93 22.54
CA GLN A 75 17.75 -9.44 23.89
C GLN A 75 18.11 -10.93 24.02
N LEU A 76 17.74 -11.76 23.03
CA LEU A 76 18.12 -13.17 23.00
C LEU A 76 19.65 -13.35 22.95
N LEU A 77 20.36 -12.53 22.17
CA LEU A 77 21.82 -12.57 22.10
C LEU A 77 22.47 -12.20 23.44
N GLN A 78 21.93 -11.18 24.13
CA GLN A 78 22.40 -10.78 25.46
C GLN A 78 22.21 -11.89 26.48
N MET A 79 21.07 -12.59 26.46
CA MET A 79 20.84 -13.77 27.31
C MET A 79 21.89 -14.85 27.05
N PHE A 80 22.18 -15.17 25.79
CA PHE A 80 23.17 -16.18 25.43
C PHE A 80 24.60 -15.82 25.88
N TYR A 81 24.97 -14.55 25.86
CA TYR A 81 26.31 -14.10 26.27
C TYR A 81 26.46 -13.95 27.80
N HIS A 82 25.37 -13.99 28.57
CA HIS A 82 25.37 -13.85 30.03
C HIS A 82 25.11 -15.18 30.77
N GLU A 83 24.99 -16.29 30.05
CA GLU A 83 25.18 -17.67 30.53
C GLU A 83 26.59 -18.16 30.22
#